data_AF-A0A8I1Q628-F1
#
_entry.id   AF-A0A8I1Q628-F1
#
_cell.length_a   1.000
_cell.length_b   1.000
_cell.length_c   1.000
_cell.angle_alpha   90.00
_cell.angle_beta   90.00
_cell.angle_gamma   90.00
#
_symmetry.space_group_name_H-M   'P 1'
#
loop_
_entity.id
_entity.type
_entity.pdbx_description
1 polymer ?
#
loop_
_entity_poly.entity_id
_entity_poly.type
_entity_poly.pdbx_seq_one_letter_code
_entity_poly.pdbx_strand_id
1 'polypeptide(L)'
;MPIMNYTTEIAVSKTMGEIQDSLARRGVRSISTILDDEGRPAGLGFVMDTDYGLREFELPVKTEGVLAAMRNDPKVPKAKQNPEQAARVAWRIAADWLKAQAALIDAQLATLDEVMMPYMVARHAGGRPVTMYAAFRERQLSLTDGTETKS
;
A
#
# COMPACT_ATOMS: atom_id res chain seq x y z
N MET A 1 -0.54 -17.72 -14.60
CA MET A 1 0.65 -18.00 -13.75
C MET A 1 0.17 -18.11 -12.32
N PRO A 2 0.81 -18.89 -11.44
CA PRO A 2 0.39 -18.92 -10.05
C PRO A 2 0.54 -17.53 -9.41
N ILE A 3 -0.22 -17.25 -8.36
CA ILE A 3 -0.05 -15.98 -7.61
C ILE A 3 1.41 -15.80 -7.19
N MET A 4 1.95 -14.60 -7.41
CA MET A 4 3.34 -14.28 -7.11
C MET A 4 3.66 -14.59 -5.63
N ASN A 5 4.85 -15.14 -5.37
CA ASN A 5 5.35 -15.45 -4.03
C ASN A 5 4.54 -16.47 -3.21
N TYR A 6 3.58 -17.21 -3.79
CA TYR A 6 2.74 -18.16 -3.05
C TYR A 6 3.50 -19.24 -2.24
N THR A 7 4.76 -19.50 -2.61
CA THR A 7 5.64 -20.45 -1.93
C THR A 7 6.48 -19.84 -0.82
N THR A 8 6.44 -18.52 -0.62
CA THR A 8 7.28 -17.82 0.37
C THR A 8 7.10 -18.38 1.78
N GLU A 9 8.21 -18.51 2.50
CA GLU A 9 8.25 -18.90 3.92
C GLU A 9 8.74 -17.75 4.80
N ILE A 10 9.01 -16.59 4.19
CA ILE A 10 9.50 -15.40 4.90
C ILE A 10 8.39 -14.90 5.83
N ALA A 11 8.73 -14.75 7.11
CA ALA A 11 7.82 -14.20 8.10
C ALA A 11 7.38 -12.76 7.73
N VAL A 12 6.15 -12.42 8.08
CA VAL A 12 5.58 -11.08 7.87
C VAL A 12 6.46 -10.01 8.51
N SER A 13 6.90 -10.20 9.76
CA SER A 13 7.77 -9.26 10.49
C SER A 13 9.10 -8.99 9.78
N LYS A 14 9.73 -10.02 9.22
CA LYS A 14 10.98 -9.86 8.44
C LYS A 14 10.73 -9.04 7.17
N THR A 15 9.63 -9.33 6.47
CA THR A 15 9.25 -8.59 5.26
C THR A 15 8.93 -7.13 5.58
N MET A 16 8.24 -6.87 6.70
CA MET A 16 7.97 -5.52 7.18
C MET A 16 9.26 -4.76 7.49
N GLY A 17 10.24 -5.40 8.14
CA GLY A 17 11.54 -4.79 8.40
C GLY A 17 12.25 -4.38 7.11
N GLU A 18 12.24 -5.25 6.08
CA GLU A 18 12.80 -4.89 4.76
C GLU A 18 12.09 -3.68 4.13
N ILE A 19 10.76 -3.58 4.28
CA ILE A 19 10.01 -2.43 3.78
C ILE A 19 10.37 -1.17 4.57
N GLN A 20 10.40 -1.25 5.90
CA GLN A 20 10.71 -0.13 6.78
C GLN A 20 12.11 0.43 6.49
N ASP A 21 13.11 -0.44 6.32
CA ASP A 21 14.47 -0.06 5.95
C ASP A 21 14.52 0.64 4.59
N SER A 22 13.72 0.17 3.63
CA SER A 22 13.63 0.76 2.29
C SER A 22 13.00 2.17 2.34
N LEU A 23 11.93 2.34 3.11
CA LEU A 23 11.25 3.64 3.26
C LEU A 23 12.10 4.64 4.06
N ALA A 24 12.78 4.20 5.13
CA ALA A 24 13.63 5.05 5.95
C ALA A 24 14.78 5.69 5.16
N ARG A 25 15.31 5.00 4.14
CA ARG A 25 16.35 5.54 3.25
C ARG A 25 15.86 6.66 2.33
N ARG A 26 14.55 6.88 2.22
CA ARG A 26 13.93 7.79 1.23
C ARG A 26 13.26 9.02 1.88
N GLY A 27 13.75 9.44 3.05
CA GLY A 27 13.35 10.70 3.68
C GLY A 27 12.03 10.65 4.45
N VAL A 28 11.53 9.44 4.73
CA VAL A 28 10.38 9.25 5.62
C VAL A 28 10.77 9.65 7.05
N ARG A 29 9.95 10.46 7.71
CA ARG A 29 10.14 10.93 9.10
C ARG A 29 9.64 9.94 10.14
N SER A 30 8.56 9.21 9.84
CA SER A 30 8.02 8.19 10.74
C SER A 30 7.35 7.08 9.94
N ILE A 31 7.41 5.86 10.47
CA ILE A 31 6.73 4.69 9.92
C ILE A 31 5.95 4.04 11.06
N SER A 32 4.69 3.71 10.82
CA SER A 32 3.80 3.00 11.72
C SER A 32 3.24 1.75 11.04
N THR A 33 2.85 0.76 11.85
CA THR A 33 2.13 -0.41 11.36
C THR A 33 0.64 -0.19 11.61
N ILE A 34 -0.17 -0.35 10.58
CA ILE A 34 -1.63 -0.37 10.70
C ILE A 34 -2.02 -1.79 11.08
N LEU A 35 -2.73 -1.94 12.19
CA LEU A 35 -3.25 -3.22 12.65
C LEU A 35 -4.74 -3.32 12.30
N ASP A 36 -5.20 -4.54 11.99
CA ASP A 36 -6.64 -4.84 11.93
C ASP A 36 -7.25 -5.00 13.33
N ASP A 37 -8.56 -5.24 13.39
CA ASP A 37 -9.31 -5.43 14.63
C ASP A 37 -8.84 -6.64 15.46
N GLU A 38 -8.09 -7.56 14.85
CA GLU A 38 -7.49 -8.74 15.51
C GLU A 38 -6.04 -8.49 15.93
N GLY A 39 -5.52 -7.27 15.75
CA GLY A 39 -4.14 -6.91 16.10
C GLY A 39 -3.09 -7.40 15.11
N ARG A 40 -3.48 -7.81 13.90
CA ARG A 40 -2.56 -8.30 12.86
C ARG A 40 -2.13 -7.16 11.93
N PRO A 41 -0.89 -7.20 11.38
CA PRO A 41 -0.44 -6.20 10.41
C PRO A 41 -1.30 -6.20 9.13
N ALA A 42 -1.98 -5.08 8.90
CA ALA A 42 -2.89 -4.85 7.79
C ALA A 42 -2.45 -3.70 6.85
N GLY A 43 -1.38 -3.00 7.19
CA GLY A 43 -0.82 -1.95 6.36
C GLY A 43 0.35 -1.22 7.01
N LEU A 44 0.85 -0.20 6.32
CA LEU A 44 1.88 0.70 6.82
C LEU A 44 1.40 2.14 6.70
N GLY A 45 1.56 2.90 7.77
CA GLY A 45 1.47 4.35 7.75
C GLY A 45 2.87 4.94 7.66
N PHE A 46 3.06 6.03 6.92
CA PHE A 46 4.31 6.76 6.95
C PHE A 46 4.11 8.26 6.70
N VAL A 47 5.02 9.06 7.23
CA VAL A 47 4.97 10.52 7.11
C VAL A 47 6.26 11.02 6.47
N MET A 48 6.15 11.92 5.50
CA MET A 48 7.32 12.55 4.87
C MET A 48 7.08 14.03 4.55
N ASP A 49 8.16 14.77 4.37
CA ASP A 49 8.10 16.11 3.81
C ASP A 49 7.91 16.03 2.29
N THR A 50 6.94 16.80 1.79
CA THR A 50 6.73 17.02 0.36
C THR A 50 6.87 18.51 0.07
N ASP A 51 6.94 18.89 -1.20
CA ASP A 51 6.95 20.31 -1.61
C ASP A 51 5.69 21.07 -1.12
N TYR A 52 4.63 20.36 -0.77
CA TYR A 52 3.38 20.90 -0.24
C TYR A 52 3.26 20.79 1.29
N GLY A 53 4.37 20.49 1.97
CA GLY A 53 4.48 20.33 3.42
C GLY A 53 4.45 18.88 3.88
N LEU A 54 4.32 18.69 5.19
CA LEU A 54 4.24 17.37 5.81
C LEU A 54 2.99 16.63 5.33
N ARG A 55 3.17 15.39 4.86
CA ARG A 55 2.08 14.53 4.37
C ARG A 55 2.14 13.15 5.01
N GLU A 56 0.95 12.64 5.32
CA GLU A 56 0.71 11.31 5.86
C GLU A 56 0.23 10.40 4.73
N PHE A 57 0.73 9.17 4.71
CA PHE A 57 0.42 8.16 3.70
C PHE A 57 0.04 6.86 4.39
N GLU A 58 -0.96 6.17 3.84
CA GLU A 58 -1.40 4.86 4.34
C GLU A 58 -1.44 3.85 3.19
N LEU A 59 -0.58 2.85 3.28
CA LEU A 59 -0.53 1.73 2.35
C LEU A 59 -1.22 0.49 2.95
N PRO A 60 -2.46 0.18 2.54
CA PRO A 60 -3.16 -1.02 3.01
C PRO A 60 -2.61 -2.29 2.34
N VAL A 61 -2.33 -3.32 3.14
CA VAL A 61 -1.93 -4.66 2.69
C VAL A 61 -3.11 -5.62 2.88
N LYS A 62 -3.87 -5.84 1.79
CA LYS A 62 -5.14 -6.59 1.81
C LYS A 62 -4.91 -8.12 1.77
N THR A 63 -4.66 -8.71 2.93
CA THR A 63 -4.41 -10.17 3.08
C THR A 63 -5.61 -11.04 2.65
N GLU A 64 -6.84 -10.60 2.91
CA GLU A 64 -8.06 -11.34 2.53
C GLU A 64 -8.22 -11.50 1.02
N GLY A 65 -7.92 -10.44 0.26
CA GLY A 65 -7.95 -10.50 -1.21
C GLY A 65 -6.93 -11.48 -1.76
N VAL A 66 -5.76 -11.57 -1.12
CA VAL A 66 -4.71 -12.55 -1.45
C VAL A 66 -5.17 -13.96 -1.11
N LEU A 67 -5.81 -14.18 0.04
CA LEU A 67 -6.35 -15.49 0.41
C LEU A 67 -7.41 -15.98 -0.59
N ALA A 68 -8.32 -15.09 -1.01
CA ALA A 68 -9.32 -15.40 -2.03
C ALA A 68 -8.67 -15.76 -3.37
N ALA A 69 -7.67 -14.98 -3.80
CA ALA A 69 -6.92 -15.28 -5.02
C ALA A 69 -6.18 -16.62 -4.95
N MET A 70 -5.55 -16.95 -3.81
CA MET A 70 -4.89 -18.22 -3.58
C MET A 70 -5.84 -19.42 -3.61
N ARG A 71 -7.07 -19.25 -3.09
CA ARG A 71 -8.11 -20.29 -3.12
C ARG A 71 -8.64 -20.55 -4.52
N ASN A 72 -8.72 -19.51 -5.34
CA ASN A 72 -9.19 -19.58 -6.73
C ASN A 72 -8.12 -20.09 -7.71
N ASP A 73 -6.86 -20.17 -7.28
CA ASP A 73 -5.75 -20.63 -8.11
C ASP A 73 -5.51 -22.15 -7.94
N PRO A 74 -5.81 -22.98 -8.96
CA PRO A 74 -5.65 -24.43 -8.87
C PRO A 74 -4.20 -24.88 -8.72
N LYS A 75 -3.22 -23.99 -8.97
CA LYS A 75 -1.78 -24.28 -8.83
C LYS A 75 -1.28 -24.09 -7.40
N VAL A 76 -2.07 -23.46 -6.53
CA VAL A 76 -1.72 -23.28 -5.11
C VAL A 76 -2.16 -24.52 -4.33
N PRO A 77 -1.26 -25.25 -3.66
CA PRO A 77 -1.63 -26.40 -2.84
C PRO A 77 -2.61 -26.01 -1.74
N LYS A 78 -3.63 -26.84 -1.48
CA LYS A 78 -4.64 -26.60 -0.42
C LYS A 78 -4.03 -26.29 0.96
N ALA A 79 -2.92 -26.95 1.29
CA ALA A 79 -2.18 -26.71 2.54
C ALA A 79 -1.70 -25.25 2.71
N LYS A 80 -1.46 -24.54 1.58
CA LYS A 80 -1.03 -23.14 1.55
C LYS A 80 -2.20 -22.15 1.47
N GLN A 81 -3.44 -22.60 1.30
CA GLN A 81 -4.62 -21.74 1.17
C GLN A 81 -5.18 -21.31 2.54
N ASN A 82 -4.31 -20.81 3.41
CA ASN A 82 -4.63 -20.41 4.78
C ASN A 82 -4.28 -18.92 5.04
N PRO A 83 -4.89 -18.28 6.05
CA PRO A 83 -4.68 -16.85 6.32
C PRO A 83 -3.23 -16.46 6.60
N GLU A 84 -2.49 -17.32 7.31
CA GLU A 84 -1.08 -17.06 7.66
C GLU A 84 -0.19 -17.00 6.41
N GLN A 85 -0.36 -17.95 5.50
CA GLN A 85 0.35 -17.95 4.23
C GLN A 85 -0.08 -16.77 3.35
N ALA A 86 -1.38 -16.46 3.29
CA ALA A 86 -1.87 -15.30 2.56
C ALA A 86 -1.27 -13.99 3.08
N ALA A 87 -1.07 -13.86 4.39
CA ALA A 87 -0.39 -12.72 4.98
C ALA A 87 1.08 -12.64 4.50
N ARG A 88 1.84 -13.75 4.59
CA ARG A 88 3.24 -13.77 4.09
C ARG A 88 3.32 -13.37 2.61
N VAL A 89 2.41 -13.90 1.79
CA VAL A 89 2.33 -13.61 0.35
C VAL A 89 2.00 -12.14 0.11
N ALA A 90 0.97 -11.60 0.77
CA ALA A 90 0.54 -10.21 0.63
C ALA A 90 1.65 -9.23 0.97
N TRP A 91 2.32 -9.45 2.10
CA TRP A 91 3.44 -8.63 2.54
C TRP A 91 4.63 -8.74 1.58
N ARG A 92 4.89 -9.93 1.03
CA ARG A 92 5.98 -10.11 0.06
C ARG A 92 5.71 -9.37 -1.24
N ILE A 93 4.49 -9.48 -1.77
CA ILE A 93 4.04 -8.72 -2.95
C ILE A 93 4.16 -7.22 -2.68
N ALA A 94 3.69 -6.74 -1.53
CA ALA A 94 3.79 -5.32 -1.17
C ALA A 94 5.25 -4.85 -1.15
N ALA A 95 6.16 -5.65 -0.61
CA ALA A 95 7.57 -5.31 -0.59
C ALA A 95 8.23 -5.33 -1.97
N ASP A 96 7.88 -6.27 -2.85
CA ASP A 96 8.43 -6.31 -4.21
C ASP A 96 7.92 -5.13 -5.03
N TRP A 97 6.65 -4.76 -4.85
CA TRP A 97 6.08 -3.54 -5.44
C TRP A 97 6.77 -2.28 -4.91
N LEU A 98 6.97 -2.15 -3.59
CA LEU A 98 7.69 -1.01 -3.01
C LEU A 98 9.16 -0.95 -3.46
N LYS A 99 9.82 -2.10 -3.66
CA LYS A 99 11.17 -2.16 -4.26
C LYS A 99 11.17 -1.63 -5.69
N ALA A 100 10.13 -1.93 -6.48
CA ALA A 100 9.99 -1.38 -7.82
C ALA A 100 9.77 0.15 -7.79
N GLN A 101 8.91 0.66 -6.90
CA GLN A 101 8.72 2.11 -6.72
C GLN A 101 10.02 2.81 -6.29
N ALA A 102 10.72 2.20 -5.34
CA ALA A 102 12.05 2.61 -4.91
C ALA A 102 13.04 2.72 -6.10
N ALA A 103 13.07 1.73 -7.00
CA ALA A 103 13.93 1.78 -8.17
C ALA A 103 13.57 2.92 -9.14
N LEU A 104 12.28 3.25 -9.30
CA LEU A 104 11.86 4.41 -10.09
C LEU A 104 12.37 5.72 -9.48
N ILE A 105 12.29 5.85 -8.16
CA ILE A 105 12.78 7.02 -7.42
C ILE A 105 14.30 7.15 -7.53
N ASP A 106 15.01 6.04 -7.30
CA ASP A 106 16.48 6.02 -7.36
C ASP A 106 16.99 6.33 -8.79
N ALA A 107 16.21 5.95 -9.81
CA ALA A 107 16.47 6.27 -11.22
C ALA A 107 15.97 7.67 -11.64
N GLN A 108 15.43 8.48 -10.72
CA GLN A 108 14.85 9.80 -10.96
C GLN A 108 13.72 9.81 -12.02
N LEU A 109 13.02 8.70 -12.16
CA LEU A 109 11.87 8.58 -13.08
C LEU A 109 10.56 9.09 -12.44
N ALA A 110 10.51 9.17 -11.12
CA ALA A 110 9.40 9.71 -10.34
C ALA A 110 9.88 10.12 -8.94
N THR A 111 9.17 11.00 -8.26
CA THR A 111 9.38 11.27 -6.83
C THR A 111 8.57 10.31 -5.96
N LEU A 112 8.90 10.25 -4.65
CA LEU A 112 8.17 9.40 -3.72
C LEU A 112 6.70 9.84 -3.57
N ASP A 113 6.42 11.13 -3.58
CA ASP A 113 5.06 11.66 -3.50
C ASP A 113 4.26 11.41 -4.79
N GLU A 114 4.88 11.45 -5.97
CA GLU A 114 4.22 11.07 -7.23
C GLU A 114 3.76 9.61 -7.22
N VAL A 115 4.63 8.68 -6.81
CA VAL A 115 4.29 7.24 -6.79
C VAL A 115 3.36 6.87 -5.63
N MET A 116 3.38 7.63 -4.54
CA MET A 116 2.56 7.36 -3.34
C MET A 116 1.28 8.21 -3.27
N MET A 117 1.03 9.12 -4.21
CA MET A 117 -0.14 10.00 -4.23
C MET A 117 -1.47 9.27 -3.97
N PRO A 118 -1.75 8.08 -4.56
CA PRO A 118 -3.01 7.37 -4.30
C PRO A 118 -3.24 7.01 -2.83
N TYR A 119 -2.14 6.88 -2.07
CA TYR A 119 -2.12 6.50 -0.66
C TYR A 119 -1.95 7.70 0.27
N MET A 120 -1.84 8.92 -0.26
CA MET A 120 -1.79 10.12 0.55
C MET A 120 -3.11 10.29 1.29
N VAL A 121 -3.03 10.52 2.60
CA VAL A 121 -4.19 10.69 3.46
C VAL A 121 -4.74 12.12 3.29
N ALA A 122 -5.96 12.21 2.80
CA ALA A 122 -6.73 13.43 2.76
C ALA A 122 -7.55 13.59 4.06
N ARG A 123 -7.48 14.77 4.66
CA ARG A 123 -8.30 15.14 5.81
C ARG A 123 -9.34 16.17 5.38
N HIS A 124 -10.60 15.75 5.29
CA HIS A 124 -11.73 16.66 5.15
C HIS A 124 -12.23 17.07 6.54
N ALA A 125 -12.67 18.32 6.70
CA ALA A 125 -13.17 18.81 7.98
C ALA A 125 -14.35 17.94 8.47
N GLY A 126 -14.20 17.34 9.66
CA GLY A 126 -15.22 16.49 10.29
C GLY A 126 -15.32 15.04 9.77
N GLY A 127 -14.50 14.65 8.79
CA GLY A 127 -14.46 13.30 8.22
C GLY A 127 -13.40 12.39 8.85
N ARG A 128 -13.55 11.07 8.66
CA ARG A 128 -12.46 10.13 8.94
C ARG A 128 -11.33 10.33 7.92
N PRO A 129 -10.06 10.21 8.31
CA PRO A 129 -8.96 10.23 7.36
C PRO A 129 -9.15 9.11 6.33
N VAL A 130 -8.98 9.44 5.05
CA VAL A 130 -9.09 8.48 3.94
C VAL A 130 -7.97 8.75 2.95
N THR A 131 -7.50 7.69 2.29
CA THR A 131 -6.54 7.85 1.19
C THR A 131 -7.19 8.53 -0.01
N MET A 132 -6.42 9.28 -0.80
CA MET A 132 -6.92 9.93 -2.02
C MET A 132 -7.62 8.94 -2.97
N TYR A 133 -7.09 7.72 -3.11
CA TYR A 133 -7.73 6.68 -3.91
C TYR A 133 -9.08 6.25 -3.34
N ALA A 134 -9.19 6.10 -2.02
CA ALA A 134 -10.47 5.76 -1.38
C ALA A 134 -11.51 6.87 -1.60
N ALA A 135 -11.11 8.13 -1.40
CA ALA A 135 -11.97 9.29 -1.60
C ALA A 135 -12.38 9.50 -3.08
N PHE A 136 -11.49 9.23 -4.03
CA PHE A 136 -11.81 9.21 -5.46
C PHE A 136 -12.86 8.15 -5.79
N ARG A 137 -12.66 6.92 -5.30
CA ARG A 137 -13.60 5.81 -5.51
C ARG A 137 -14.99 6.11 -4.93
N GLU A 138 -15.06 6.86 -3.83
CA GLU A 138 -16.29 7.26 -3.16
C GLU A 138 -16.93 8.54 -3.75
N ARG A 139 -16.44 9.02 -4.91
CA ARG A 139 -16.87 10.25 -5.61
C ARG A 139 -16.70 11.56 -4.82
N GLN A 140 -15.93 11.56 -3.73
CA GLN A 140 -15.62 12.77 -2.96
C GLN A 140 -14.54 13.64 -3.62
N LEU A 141 -13.65 13.04 -4.41
CA LEU A 141 -12.77 13.75 -5.34
C LEU A 141 -13.30 13.57 -6.76
N SER A 142 -14.21 14.45 -7.19
CA SER A 142 -14.57 14.57 -8.59
C SER A 142 -13.50 15.40 -9.30
N LEU A 143 -12.70 14.79 -10.18
CA LEU A 143 -12.00 15.52 -11.24
C LEU A 143 -13.03 15.78 -12.34
N THR A 144 -14.03 16.60 -12.06
CA THR A 144 -14.86 17.13 -13.14
C THR A 144 -14.01 18.14 -13.89
N ASP A 145 -13.66 17.82 -15.13
CA ASP A 145 -13.15 18.79 -16.09
C ASP A 145 -14.02 20.05 -15.98
N GLY A 146 -13.36 21.21 -15.85
CA GLY A 146 -14.03 22.48 -15.95
C GLY A 146 -14.72 22.56 -17.31
N THR A 147 -16.01 22.25 -17.35
CA THR A 147 -16.85 22.71 -18.44
C THR A 147 -16.87 24.22 -18.34
N GLU A 148 -16.05 24.86 -19.19
CA GLU A 148 -16.30 26.19 -19.70
C GLU A 148 -17.76 26.24 -20.14
N THR A 149 -18.62 26.82 -19.31
CA THR A 149 -19.92 27.28 -19.78
C THR A 149 -19.66 28.56 -20.58
N LYS A 150 -19.28 28.40 -21.84
CA LYS A 150 -19.55 29.42 -22.85
C LYS A 150 -20.99 29.23 -23.34
N SER A 151 -21.89 30.09 -22.87
CA SER A 151 -23.00 30.66 -23.65
C SER A 151 -23.57 31.85 -22.89
#